data_AF-A0A3C1HX29-F1
#
_entry.id   AF-A0A3C1HX29-F1
#
_cell.length_a   1.000
_cell.length_b   1.000
_cell.length_c   1.000
_cell.angle_alpha   90.00
_cell.angle_beta   90.00
_cell.angle_gamma   90.00
#
_symmetry.space_group_name_H-M   'P 1'
#
loop_
_entity.id
_entity.type
_entity.pdbx_description
1 polymer ?
#
loop_
_entity_poly.entity_id
_entity_poly.type
_entity_poly.pdbx_seq_one_letter_code
_entity_poly.pdbx_strand_id
1 'polypeptide(L)'
;MKMENGKQSDKAKIYDIHCPSCGAPAYYDIKSHFYKCHYCDGKVQVSKALDQHNGFRKIQSQKMTDSRTRFDLQKAECTGCGAELVFEKGDALTNCAFCGRSLVRGEFLSLNGIPEFVVPFSITKDEAQNILIDWCKKNQLKKCARQVLKNVDKLTGCYLPYELVRGPVKASVHRIESRNEYECGGFIDNVFINCSKNLDNLLLDGMEPYDIDGLKEFDFAYVAGHQLKVRDIDDDALAKRLRGEINESYNPVIEKTVETKAVYTNIETNEMLHMPVSLPVYYLYTKDYMVAINGQTGKISVRSSASKKSYYIISPWWFKGILSAAVVFTLLFLSMKFFGANWETIIGIALLYVPFQLIVLLTVYRDSGKYENWFSLDYNITCKKFTSKGGPYVREGGKLMQSKKQISRTLPKPVFFMDVEGKRTPVAIKFKSFWRILQMFSAVASVIFFPIILALFLNGFNFRKIEFIPSSPWFILSLLVIPVIFIKGWWIELYNRPWIFILKENGKKKRYKPVVENHLLDVLFSDFKVVKSSKKGKKRTKDSCYDKKAIVKFFLKLLFKPPVCFAVWLAIAFFCGMVYYTAGFTLD
;
A
#
# COMPACT_ATOMS: atom_id res chain seq x y z
N MET A 1 -0.20 0.95 24.57
CA MET A 1 0.41 1.19 23.25
C MET A 1 0.45 2.71 23.09
N LYS A 2 1.61 3.32 23.36
CA LYS A 2 1.78 4.78 23.29
C LYS A 2 1.35 5.24 21.90
N MET A 3 0.40 6.16 21.83
CA MET A 3 0.19 6.91 20.60
C MET A 3 1.51 7.61 20.33
N GLU A 4 2.18 7.26 19.23
CA GLU A 4 3.24 8.08 18.66
C GLU A 4 2.55 9.36 18.15
N ASN A 5 2.18 10.24 19.08
CA ASN A 5 2.02 11.64 18.78
C ASN A 5 3.42 12.07 18.35
N GLY A 6 3.63 12.21 17.04
CA GLY A 6 4.83 12.82 16.51
C GLY A 6 5.05 14.10 17.29
N LYS A 7 6.22 14.24 17.93
CA LYS A 7 6.67 15.51 18.48
C LYS A 7 6.76 16.48 17.30
N GLN A 8 5.68 17.20 17.06
CA GLN A 8 5.59 18.25 16.06
C GLN A 8 6.14 19.51 16.72
N SER A 9 7.06 20.20 16.04
CA SER A 9 7.74 21.37 16.58
C SER A 9 6.76 22.46 17.00
N ASP A 10 6.93 23.05 18.18
CA ASP A 10 6.08 24.12 18.75
C ASP A 10 6.12 25.46 17.99
N LYS A 11 6.75 25.52 16.81
CA LYS A 11 6.76 26.71 15.94
C LYS A 11 5.56 26.66 14.99
N ALA A 12 4.69 27.65 15.09
CA ALA A 12 3.60 27.86 14.15
C ALA A 12 4.15 28.01 12.72
N LYS A 13 3.67 27.18 11.79
CA LYS A 13 4.08 27.23 10.39
C LYS A 13 3.05 27.99 9.57
N ILE A 14 3.51 28.63 8.49
CA ILE A 14 2.68 29.52 7.66
C ILE A 14 1.49 28.76 7.04
N TYR A 15 1.63 27.45 6.82
CA TYR A 15 0.64 26.58 6.22
C TYR A 15 -0.15 25.74 7.26
N ASP A 16 -0.02 26.05 8.55
CA ASP A 16 -0.81 25.38 9.58
C ASP A 16 -2.23 25.93 9.63
N ILE A 17 -3.17 25.04 9.94
CA ILE A 17 -4.56 25.40 10.17
C ILE A 17 -4.68 25.85 11.62
N HIS A 18 -5.21 27.05 11.83
CA HIS A 18 -5.26 27.67 13.14
C HIS A 18 -6.67 27.58 13.74
N CYS A 19 -6.73 27.35 15.06
CA CYS A 19 -8.00 27.30 15.78
C CYS A 19 -8.64 28.70 15.81
N PRO A 20 -9.91 28.87 15.39
CA PRO A 20 -10.58 30.16 15.42
C PRO A 20 -10.85 30.67 16.85
N SER A 21 -10.84 29.78 17.86
CA SER A 21 -11.14 30.15 19.24
C SER A 21 -9.92 30.67 20.01
N CYS A 22 -8.72 30.17 19.74
CA CYS A 22 -7.51 30.51 20.51
C CYS A 22 -6.27 30.82 19.67
N GLY A 23 -6.33 30.65 18.34
CA GLY A 23 -5.21 30.90 17.44
C GLY A 23 -4.10 29.84 17.45
N ALA A 24 -4.15 28.81 18.29
CA ALA A 24 -3.14 27.74 18.28
C ALA A 24 -3.30 26.80 17.06
N PRO A 25 -2.22 26.16 16.58
CA PRO A 25 -2.29 25.22 15.47
C PRO A 25 -3.19 24.02 15.81
N ALA A 26 -3.99 23.60 14.84
CA ALA A 26 -4.92 22.48 14.94
C ALA A 26 -4.45 21.32 14.06
N TYR A 27 -4.51 20.10 14.58
CA TYR A 27 -4.09 18.88 13.88
C TYR A 27 -5.29 18.07 13.42
N TYR A 28 -5.21 17.42 12.27
CA TYR A 28 -6.31 16.60 11.78
C TYR A 28 -6.41 15.28 12.55
N ASP A 29 -7.56 15.03 13.18
CA ASP A 29 -7.87 13.74 13.79
C ASP A 29 -8.75 12.91 12.85
N ILE A 30 -8.12 11.93 12.20
CA ILE A 30 -8.72 11.00 11.23
C ILE A 30 -10.00 10.35 11.78
N LYS A 31 -10.04 10.01 13.08
CA LYS A 31 -11.20 9.34 13.69
C LYS A 31 -12.44 10.22 13.75
N SER A 32 -12.22 11.51 14.00
CA SER A 32 -13.31 12.47 14.19
C SER A 32 -13.66 13.21 12.91
N HIS A 33 -12.76 13.23 11.92
CA HIS A 33 -12.86 14.04 10.71
C HIS A 33 -12.84 15.57 10.95
N PHE A 34 -12.28 16.00 12.09
CA PHE A 34 -12.07 17.42 12.42
C PHE A 34 -10.60 17.70 12.68
N TYR A 35 -10.20 18.94 12.45
CA TYR A 35 -8.99 19.48 13.05
C TYR A 35 -9.25 19.77 14.53
N LYS A 36 -8.43 19.21 15.42
CA LYS A 36 -8.50 19.40 16.86
C LYS A 36 -7.36 20.31 17.31
N CYS A 37 -7.69 21.29 18.14
CA CYS A 37 -6.71 22.12 18.81
C CYS A 37 -6.21 21.40 20.08
N HIS A 38 -4.90 21.32 20.28
CA HIS A 38 -4.35 20.74 21.51
C HIS A 38 -4.46 21.66 22.73
N TYR A 39 -4.63 22.96 22.50
CA TYR A 39 -4.61 23.97 23.57
C TYR A 39 -5.99 24.17 24.22
N CYS A 40 -7.04 24.37 23.42
CA CYS A 40 -8.38 24.68 23.92
C CYS A 40 -9.43 23.59 23.61
N ASP A 41 -9.01 22.44 23.05
CA ASP A 41 -9.88 21.36 22.57
C ASP A 41 -10.93 21.78 21.51
N GLY A 42 -10.79 22.98 20.95
CA GLY A 42 -11.62 23.48 19.87
C GLY A 42 -11.55 22.58 18.63
N LYS A 43 -12.68 22.46 17.92
CA LYS A 43 -12.81 21.63 16.70
C LYS A 43 -13.05 22.53 15.49
N VAL A 44 -12.31 22.29 14.41
CA VAL A 44 -12.44 23.00 13.14
C VAL A 44 -12.82 22.00 12.05
N GLN A 45 -13.89 22.30 11.32
CA GLN A 45 -14.29 21.52 10.14
C GLN A 45 -13.31 21.73 8.99
N VAL A 46 -13.18 20.73 8.12
CA VAL A 46 -12.30 20.79 6.94
C VAL A 46 -12.67 21.96 6.02
N SER A 47 -13.96 22.20 5.80
CA SER A 47 -14.47 23.36 5.04
C SER A 47 -13.98 24.70 5.59
N LYS A 48 -14.09 24.91 6.91
CA LYS A 48 -13.61 26.14 7.55
C LYS A 48 -12.09 26.31 7.45
N ALA A 49 -11.33 25.21 7.45
CA ALA A 49 -9.90 25.27 7.23
C ALA A 49 -9.55 25.70 5.78
N LEU A 50 -10.32 25.23 4.80
CA LEU A 50 -10.21 25.67 3.41
C LEU A 50 -10.56 27.16 3.26
N ASP A 51 -11.57 27.65 3.99
CA ASP A 51 -11.95 29.07 3.99
C ASP A 51 -10.85 29.97 4.55
N GLN A 52 -10.17 29.55 5.64
CA GLN A 52 -9.01 30.27 6.19
C GLN A 52 -7.91 30.42 5.12
N HIS A 53 -7.65 29.36 4.35
CA HIS A 53 -6.67 29.40 3.26
C HIS A 53 -7.08 30.35 2.13
N ASN A 54 -8.36 30.37 1.76
CA ASN A 54 -8.88 31.30 0.76
C ASN A 54 -8.71 32.78 1.20
N GLY A 55 -8.82 33.07 2.50
CA GLY A 55 -8.49 34.38 3.06
C GLY A 55 -7.02 34.77 2.85
N PHE A 56 -6.11 33.83 3.16
CA PHE A 56 -4.66 34.02 2.93
C PHE A 56 -4.36 34.28 1.45
N ARG A 57 -4.95 33.51 0.52
CA ARG A 57 -4.76 33.67 -0.93
C ARG A 57 -5.04 35.09 -1.43
N LYS A 58 -6.12 35.71 -0.93
CA LYS A 58 -6.48 37.08 -1.30
C LYS A 58 -5.42 38.09 -0.86
N ILE A 59 -4.95 37.98 0.37
CA ILE A 59 -3.89 38.84 0.93
C ILE A 59 -2.58 38.64 0.15
N GLN A 60 -2.22 37.38 -0.12
CA GLN A 60 -1.00 37.04 -0.84
C GLN A 60 -1.03 37.53 -2.29
N SER A 61 -2.18 37.45 -2.97
CA SER A 61 -2.35 38.01 -4.32
C SER A 61 -2.08 39.51 -4.37
N GLN A 62 -2.52 40.27 -3.36
CA GLN A 62 -2.21 41.70 -3.26
C GLN A 62 -0.71 41.94 -3.07
N LYS A 63 -0.07 41.23 -2.13
CA LYS A 63 1.39 41.34 -1.90
C LYS A 63 2.21 41.01 -3.15
N MET A 64 1.81 39.99 -3.92
CA MET A 64 2.48 39.62 -5.17
C MET A 64 2.30 40.69 -6.26
N THR A 65 1.15 41.36 -6.31
CA THR A 65 0.91 42.48 -7.23
C THR A 65 1.83 43.63 -6.94
N ASP A 66 1.98 43.98 -5.66
CA ASP A 66 2.92 45.02 -5.23
C ASP A 66 4.37 44.62 -5.52
N SER A 67 4.75 43.38 -5.18
CA SER A 67 6.08 42.82 -5.44
C SER A 67 6.47 42.88 -6.92
N ARG A 68 5.55 42.55 -7.83
CA ARG A 68 5.76 42.63 -9.28
C ARG A 68 6.23 44.02 -9.74
N THR A 69 5.74 45.09 -9.11
CA THR A 69 6.09 46.47 -9.52
C THR A 69 7.53 46.86 -9.19
N ARG A 70 8.19 46.11 -8.28
CA ARG A 70 9.58 46.35 -7.87
C ARG A 70 10.62 45.72 -8.80
N PHE A 71 10.21 44.85 -9.72
CA PHE A 71 11.11 44.10 -10.61
C PHE A 71 10.68 44.26 -12.08
N ASP A 72 11.61 44.50 -12.99
CA ASP A 72 11.34 44.54 -14.43
C ASP A 72 11.35 43.10 -14.98
N LEU A 73 10.19 42.44 -14.97
CA LEU A 73 10.04 41.03 -15.32
C LEU A 73 9.71 40.84 -16.81
N GLN A 74 10.32 39.82 -17.42
CA GLN A 74 9.99 39.34 -18.76
C GLN A 74 9.42 37.92 -18.70
N LYS A 75 8.54 37.64 -19.66
CA LYS A 75 8.06 36.30 -19.93
C LYS A 75 8.81 35.75 -21.15
N ALA A 76 9.08 34.45 -21.17
CA ALA A 76 9.44 33.77 -22.41
C ALA A 76 8.75 32.43 -22.55
N GLU A 77 8.40 32.11 -23.80
CA GLU A 77 7.79 30.85 -24.18
C GLU A 77 8.77 30.04 -25.02
N CYS A 78 8.91 28.76 -24.70
CA CYS A 78 9.76 27.87 -25.48
C CYS A 78 9.01 27.35 -26.71
N THR A 79 9.54 27.61 -27.91
CA THR A 79 9.01 27.07 -29.18
C THR A 79 9.05 25.54 -29.27
N GLY A 80 9.80 24.91 -28.38
CA GLY A 80 10.04 23.49 -28.39
C GLY A 80 9.10 22.67 -27.52
N CYS A 81 9.10 22.97 -26.22
CA CYS A 81 8.28 22.27 -25.24
C CYS A 81 7.06 23.07 -24.78
N GLY A 82 6.90 24.34 -25.20
CA GLY A 82 5.82 25.20 -24.74
C GLY A 82 5.96 25.63 -23.27
N ALA A 83 7.13 25.46 -22.65
CA ALA A 83 7.35 25.93 -21.29
C ALA A 83 7.32 27.47 -21.25
N GLU A 84 6.49 27.99 -20.35
CA GLU A 84 6.46 29.40 -19.99
C GLU A 84 7.41 29.67 -18.80
N LEU A 85 8.28 30.67 -18.98
CA LEU A 85 9.30 31.09 -18.02
C LEU A 85 9.11 32.56 -17.69
N VAL A 86 9.31 32.92 -16.43
CA VAL A 86 9.36 34.29 -15.92
C VAL A 86 10.73 34.52 -15.30
N PHE A 87 11.35 35.65 -15.62
CA PHE A 87 12.69 36.03 -15.16
C PHE A 87 12.87 37.55 -15.23
N GLU A 88 13.94 38.06 -14.64
CA GLU A 88 14.24 39.50 -14.63
C GLU A 88 14.88 39.94 -15.95
N LYS A 89 14.52 41.13 -16.43
CA LYS A 89 15.05 41.70 -17.66
C LYS A 89 16.55 41.97 -17.51
N GLY A 90 17.32 41.51 -18.49
CA GLY A 90 18.79 41.55 -18.47
C GLY A 90 19.41 40.16 -18.44
N ASP A 91 18.65 39.14 -18.02
CA ASP A 91 19.10 37.75 -18.12
C ASP A 91 19.30 37.34 -19.59
N ALA A 92 20.53 36.94 -19.93
CA ALA A 92 20.94 36.52 -21.27
C ALA A 92 20.51 35.07 -21.59
N LEU A 93 19.22 34.78 -21.43
CA LEU A 93 18.65 33.47 -21.75
C LEU A 93 18.28 33.40 -23.24
N THR A 94 19.05 32.61 -23.99
CA THR A 94 18.78 32.31 -25.41
C THR A 94 18.01 30.99 -25.57
N ASN A 95 18.33 30.00 -24.73
CA ASN A 95 17.81 28.64 -24.84
C ASN A 95 17.06 28.20 -23.56
N CYS A 96 16.04 27.37 -23.76
CA CYS A 96 15.24 26.77 -22.69
C CYS A 96 16.06 25.74 -21.89
N ALA A 97 16.08 25.87 -20.55
CA ALA A 97 16.78 24.95 -19.65
C ALA A 97 16.26 23.49 -19.69
N PHE A 98 15.03 23.30 -20.18
CA PHE A 98 14.33 22.01 -20.13
C PHE A 98 14.45 21.18 -21.40
N CYS A 99 14.55 21.81 -22.57
CA CYS A 99 14.64 21.10 -23.85
C CYS A 99 15.73 21.64 -24.79
N GLY A 100 16.42 22.74 -24.44
CA GLY A 100 17.51 23.32 -25.21
C GLY A 100 17.13 24.09 -26.48
N ARG A 101 15.83 24.33 -26.74
CA ARG A 101 15.35 25.13 -27.89
C ARG A 101 15.23 26.61 -27.54
N SER A 102 15.21 27.46 -28.56
CA SER A 102 15.14 28.92 -28.41
C SER A 102 13.87 29.38 -27.67
N LEU A 103 14.02 30.47 -26.93
CA LEU A 103 12.95 31.14 -26.21
C LEU A 103 12.45 32.35 -27.01
N VAL A 104 11.13 32.53 -27.07
CA VAL A 104 10.49 33.74 -27.60
C VAL A 104 10.07 34.59 -26.43
N ARG A 105 10.62 35.81 -26.35
CA ARG A 105 10.36 36.73 -25.24
C ARG A 105 9.10 37.56 -25.49
N GLY A 106 8.42 37.89 -24.41
CA GLY A 106 7.28 38.79 -24.38
C GLY A 106 7.19 39.52 -23.05
N GLU A 107 6.20 40.39 -22.92
CA GLU A 107 5.95 41.13 -21.68
C GLU A 107 5.26 40.25 -20.63
N PHE A 108 5.61 40.43 -19.36
CA PHE A 108 4.97 39.77 -18.25
C PHE A 108 3.77 40.58 -17.73
N LEU A 109 2.57 40.23 -18.20
CA LEU A 109 1.36 41.02 -17.95
C LEU A 109 0.45 40.46 -16.84
N SER A 110 0.56 39.17 -16.49
CA SER A 110 -0.38 38.50 -15.58
C SER A 110 0.30 37.65 -14.52
N LEU A 111 -0.24 37.66 -13.30
CA LEU A 111 0.17 36.76 -12.20
C LEU A 111 -0.45 35.35 -12.28
N ASN A 112 -1.20 35.06 -13.34
CA ASN A 112 -1.85 33.76 -13.50
C ASN A 112 -0.81 32.63 -13.53
N GLY A 113 -0.98 31.63 -12.67
CA GLY A 113 -0.06 30.49 -12.56
C GLY A 113 1.21 30.75 -11.76
N ILE A 114 1.40 31.95 -11.21
CA ILE A 114 2.46 32.25 -10.23
C ILE A 114 2.07 31.63 -8.88
N PRO A 115 3.00 30.97 -8.17
CA PRO A 115 2.67 30.28 -6.93
C PRO A 115 2.50 31.21 -5.73
N GLU A 116 1.82 30.70 -4.70
CA GLU A 116 1.57 31.41 -3.44
C GLU A 116 2.74 31.28 -2.47
N PHE A 117 3.48 30.18 -2.56
CA PHE A 117 4.59 29.83 -1.69
C PHE A 117 5.87 29.56 -2.47
N VAL A 118 7.00 29.62 -1.78
CA VAL A 118 8.32 29.27 -2.30
C VAL A 118 9.14 28.55 -1.23
N VAL A 119 9.90 27.55 -1.66
CA VAL A 119 11.02 27.03 -0.88
C VAL A 119 12.28 27.69 -1.43
N PRO A 120 13.03 28.50 -0.67
CA PRO A 120 14.18 29.22 -1.22
C PRO A 120 15.38 28.29 -1.46
N PHE A 121 16.24 28.64 -2.42
CA PHE A 121 17.55 28.00 -2.57
C PHE A 121 18.36 28.14 -1.27
N SER A 122 18.91 27.02 -0.79
CA SER A 122 19.83 26.99 0.37
C SER A 122 21.26 26.66 -0.06
N ILE A 123 21.38 25.98 -1.20
CA ILE A 123 22.62 25.57 -1.84
C ILE A 123 22.84 26.48 -3.04
N THR A 124 24.07 26.96 -3.21
CA THR A 124 24.48 27.79 -4.34
C THR A 124 24.76 26.94 -5.58
N LYS A 125 24.83 27.58 -6.76
CA LYS A 125 25.11 26.87 -8.02
C LYS A 125 26.45 26.14 -7.98
N ASP A 126 27.49 26.79 -7.46
CA ASP A 126 28.84 26.21 -7.40
C ASP A 126 28.89 25.02 -6.42
N GLU A 127 28.21 25.13 -5.27
CA GLU A 127 28.06 24.01 -4.34
C GLU A 127 27.30 22.84 -4.98
N ALA A 128 26.22 23.11 -5.72
CA ALA A 128 25.46 22.07 -6.42
C ALA A 128 26.31 21.38 -7.51
N GLN A 129 27.14 22.15 -8.23
CA GLN A 129 28.10 21.60 -9.20
C GLN A 129 29.13 20.70 -8.51
N ASN A 130 29.69 21.13 -7.37
CA ASN A 130 30.63 20.32 -6.59
C ASN A 130 29.98 19.02 -6.08
N ILE A 131 28.76 19.09 -5.55
CA ILE A 131 27.98 17.93 -5.13
C ILE A 131 27.76 16.96 -6.31
N LEU A 132 27.46 17.48 -7.50
CA LEU A 132 27.30 16.68 -8.72
C LEU A 132 28.62 16.03 -9.18
N ILE A 133 29.74 16.77 -9.12
CA ILE A 133 31.07 16.26 -9.45
C ILE A 133 31.43 15.10 -8.52
N ASP A 134 31.22 15.26 -7.22
CA ASP A 134 31.50 14.21 -6.23
C ASP A 134 30.64 12.97 -6.45
N TRP A 135 29.37 13.16 -6.79
CA TRP A 135 28.50 12.05 -7.18
C TRP A 135 29.02 11.35 -8.43
N CYS A 136 29.45 12.10 -9.46
CA CYS A 136 30.02 11.54 -10.68
C CYS A 136 31.30 10.74 -10.39
N LYS A 137 32.20 11.26 -9.52
CA LYS A 137 33.42 10.57 -9.08
C LYS A 137 33.12 9.25 -8.37
N LYS A 138 32.14 9.22 -7.47
CA LYS A 138 31.70 7.98 -6.79
C LYS A 138 31.02 6.97 -7.74
N ASN A 139 30.55 7.42 -8.90
CA ASN A 139 29.78 6.62 -9.85
C ASN A 139 30.49 6.45 -11.21
N GLN A 140 31.82 6.62 -11.29
CA GLN A 140 32.61 6.63 -12.54
C GLN A 140 32.40 5.39 -13.45
N LEU A 141 32.09 4.23 -12.87
CA LEU A 141 31.79 3.00 -13.62
C LEU A 141 30.54 3.17 -14.52
N LYS A 142 29.62 4.07 -14.19
CA LYS A 142 28.41 4.33 -14.96
C LYS A 142 28.72 5.28 -16.13
N LYS A 143 28.38 4.87 -17.36
CA LYS A 143 28.52 5.70 -18.57
C LYS A 143 27.89 7.09 -18.40
N CYS A 144 26.67 7.16 -17.85
CA CYS A 144 25.94 8.41 -17.64
C CYS A 144 26.71 9.36 -16.71
N ALA A 145 27.32 8.86 -15.63
CA ALA A 145 28.10 9.71 -14.71
C ALA A 145 29.30 10.36 -15.42
N ARG A 146 30.00 9.62 -16.31
CA ARG A 146 31.09 10.17 -17.12
C ARG A 146 30.60 11.24 -18.12
N GLN A 147 29.40 11.09 -18.67
CA GLN A 147 28.82 12.08 -19.57
C GLN A 147 28.34 13.34 -18.82
N VAL A 148 27.71 13.16 -17.65
CA VAL A 148 27.28 14.24 -16.75
C VAL A 148 28.49 15.08 -16.34
N LEU A 149 29.60 14.45 -15.94
CA LEU A 149 30.81 15.14 -15.49
C LEU A 149 31.34 16.18 -16.50
N LYS A 150 31.15 15.93 -17.81
CA LYS A 150 31.60 16.83 -18.89
C LYS A 150 30.72 18.07 -19.09
N ASN A 151 29.53 18.11 -18.50
CA ASN A 151 28.54 19.16 -18.74
C ASN A 151 28.03 19.81 -17.44
N VAL A 152 28.72 19.59 -16.30
CA VAL A 152 28.29 20.11 -14.99
C VAL A 152 28.19 21.64 -14.98
N ASP A 153 29.00 22.32 -15.78
CA ASP A 153 28.97 23.77 -16.02
C ASP A 153 27.61 24.27 -16.53
N LYS A 154 26.88 23.43 -17.29
CA LYS A 154 25.57 23.76 -17.88
C LYS A 154 24.41 23.65 -16.90
N LEU A 155 24.67 23.29 -15.64
CA LEU A 155 23.66 23.23 -14.60
C LEU A 155 22.99 24.60 -14.42
N THR A 156 21.66 24.63 -14.50
CA THR A 156 20.88 25.87 -14.44
C THR A 156 19.93 25.83 -13.25
N GLY A 157 19.90 26.91 -12.45
CA GLY A 157 18.96 27.04 -11.34
C GLY A 157 17.60 27.55 -11.82
N CYS A 158 16.54 26.84 -11.47
CA CYS A 158 15.18 27.23 -11.77
C CYS A 158 14.22 26.86 -10.63
N TYR A 159 13.12 27.62 -10.51
CA TYR A 159 11.98 27.28 -9.69
C TYR A 159 10.98 26.52 -10.54
N LEU A 160 10.59 25.34 -10.08
CA LEU A 160 9.59 24.51 -10.73
C LEU A 160 8.22 24.67 -10.05
N PRO A 161 7.13 24.67 -10.84
CA PRO A 161 5.78 24.80 -10.31
C PRO A 161 5.33 23.45 -9.75
N TYR A 162 5.01 23.43 -8.46
CA TYR A 162 4.41 22.29 -7.78
C TYR A 162 3.13 22.70 -7.06
N GLU A 163 2.29 21.73 -6.77
CA GLU A 163 1.19 21.86 -5.84
C GLU A 163 1.55 21.12 -4.55
N LEU A 164 1.64 21.83 -3.42
CA LEU A 164 1.73 21.22 -2.10
C LEU A 164 0.31 20.87 -1.65
N VAL A 165 0.05 19.59 -1.44
CA VAL A 165 -1.28 19.09 -1.08
C VAL A 165 -1.30 18.51 0.32
N ARG A 166 -2.34 18.86 1.06
CA ARG A 166 -2.60 18.41 2.42
C ARG A 166 -4.10 18.17 2.62
N GLY A 167 -4.48 17.05 3.22
CA GLY A 167 -5.90 16.84 3.52
C GLY A 167 -6.31 15.39 3.76
N PRO A 168 -7.59 15.19 4.08
CA PRO A 168 -8.15 13.88 4.38
C PRO A 168 -8.24 13.01 3.13
N VAL A 169 -7.91 11.74 3.28
CA VAL A 169 -8.12 10.74 2.23
C VAL A 169 -9.16 9.74 2.70
N LYS A 170 -10.05 9.33 1.79
CA LYS A 170 -10.90 8.15 1.98
C LYS A 170 -10.44 7.10 0.99
N ALA A 171 -10.32 5.86 1.43
CA ALA A 171 -9.92 4.76 0.57
C ALA A 171 -10.79 3.53 0.84
N SER A 172 -11.26 2.94 -0.24
CA SER A 172 -11.92 1.63 -0.21
C SER A 172 -10.91 0.56 -0.60
N VAL A 173 -10.73 -0.41 0.29
CA VAL A 173 -9.72 -1.44 0.16
C VAL A 173 -10.40 -2.79 -0.02
N HIS A 174 -10.14 -3.41 -1.17
CA HIS A 174 -10.65 -4.73 -1.52
C HIS A 174 -9.50 -5.70 -1.74
N ARG A 175 -9.45 -6.80 -0.98
CA ARG A 175 -8.45 -7.86 -1.21
C ARG A 175 -8.91 -8.76 -2.37
N ILE A 176 -8.01 -9.07 -3.29
CA ILE A 176 -8.26 -10.04 -4.36
C ILE A 176 -8.71 -11.37 -3.71
N GLU A 177 -9.84 -11.93 -4.15
CA GLU A 177 -10.51 -13.14 -3.61
C GLU A 177 -11.23 -13.00 -2.24
N SER A 178 -11.19 -11.83 -1.60
CA SER A 178 -12.00 -11.57 -0.40
C SER A 178 -13.41 -11.15 -0.79
N ARG A 179 -14.39 -11.42 0.08
CA ARG A 179 -15.76 -10.90 -0.07
C ARG A 179 -15.97 -9.54 0.59
N ASN A 180 -15.08 -9.18 1.51
CA ASN A 180 -15.20 -7.95 2.28
C ASN A 180 -14.47 -6.81 1.60
N GLU A 181 -15.15 -5.67 1.53
CA GLU A 181 -14.58 -4.36 1.27
C GLU A 181 -14.40 -3.63 2.61
N TYR A 182 -13.28 -2.93 2.75
CA TYR A 182 -12.95 -2.18 3.96
C TYR A 182 -12.75 -0.71 3.62
N GLU A 183 -13.55 0.16 4.23
CA GLU A 183 -13.31 1.58 4.18
C GLU A 183 -12.24 1.99 5.19
N CYS A 184 -11.29 2.80 4.75
CA CYS A 184 -10.36 3.47 5.65
C CYS A 184 -10.23 4.96 5.33
N GLY A 185 -9.98 5.73 6.37
CA GLY A 185 -9.61 7.13 6.28
C GLY A 185 -8.12 7.30 6.56
N GLY A 186 -7.51 8.21 5.82
CA GLY A 186 -6.14 8.62 5.98
C GLY A 186 -6.01 10.13 6.02
N PHE A 187 -4.77 10.59 6.11
CA PHE A 187 -4.43 12.00 5.93
C PHE A 187 -3.14 12.07 5.14
N ILE A 188 -3.15 12.87 4.08
CA ILE A 188 -1.95 13.19 3.32
C ILE A 188 -1.42 14.49 3.88
N ASP A 189 -0.18 14.44 4.32
CA ASP A 189 0.56 15.60 4.77
C ASP A 189 1.77 15.71 3.84
N ASN A 190 2.00 16.90 3.29
CA ASN A 190 3.28 17.25 2.70
C ASN A 190 3.65 16.51 1.39
N VAL A 191 2.69 16.38 0.47
CA VAL A 191 2.93 15.81 -0.88
C VAL A 191 3.06 16.93 -1.88
N PHE A 192 4.13 16.90 -2.67
CA PHE A 192 4.38 17.84 -3.76
C PHE A 192 4.06 17.18 -5.08
N ILE A 193 3.20 17.82 -5.88
CA ILE A 193 2.77 17.29 -7.17
C ILE A 193 3.31 18.20 -8.26
N ASN A 194 4.01 17.62 -9.23
CA ASN A 194 4.58 18.40 -10.33
C ASN A 194 3.48 18.99 -11.23
N CYS A 195 3.51 20.31 -11.42
CA CYS A 195 2.56 21.06 -12.24
C CYS A 195 3.08 21.38 -13.66
N SER A 196 4.09 20.64 -14.12
CA SER A 196 4.66 20.74 -15.47
C SER A 196 4.28 19.57 -16.38
N LYS A 197 3.79 19.83 -17.59
CA LYS A 197 3.46 18.85 -18.63
C LYS A 197 4.69 18.12 -19.15
N ASN A 198 5.80 18.84 -19.30
CA ASN A 198 6.96 18.40 -20.09
C ASN A 198 8.15 17.93 -19.25
N LEU A 199 8.04 17.97 -17.93
CA LEU A 199 9.10 17.52 -17.04
C LEU A 199 8.86 16.08 -16.58
N ASP A 200 9.97 15.38 -16.41
CA ASP A 200 9.98 13.96 -16.13
C ASP A 200 9.72 13.69 -14.64
N ASN A 201 8.52 13.22 -14.28
CA ASN A 201 8.18 12.94 -12.89
C ASN A 201 9.16 11.95 -12.24
N LEU A 202 9.54 10.86 -12.92
CA LEU A 202 10.47 9.87 -12.35
C LEU A 202 11.80 10.51 -11.93
N LEU A 203 12.35 11.42 -12.74
CA LEU A 203 13.54 12.21 -12.41
C LEU A 203 13.27 13.08 -11.18
N LEU A 204 12.18 13.84 -11.19
CA LEU A 204 11.83 14.79 -10.16
C LEU A 204 11.54 14.13 -8.80
N ASP A 205 10.80 13.02 -8.76
CA ASP A 205 10.56 12.23 -7.55
C ASP A 205 11.88 11.71 -6.94
N GLY A 206 12.92 11.56 -7.77
CA GLY A 206 14.23 11.11 -7.31
C GLY A 206 15.02 12.15 -6.50
N MET A 207 14.78 13.46 -6.72
CA MET A 207 15.46 14.55 -6.00
C MET A 207 14.74 14.94 -4.70
N GLU A 208 13.52 14.46 -4.49
CA GLU A 208 12.77 14.65 -3.24
C GLU A 208 13.37 13.83 -2.08
N PRO A 209 13.28 14.28 -0.82
CA PRO A 209 12.32 15.25 -0.28
C PRO A 209 12.84 16.69 -0.14
N TYR A 210 11.90 17.63 -0.02
CA TYR A 210 12.13 19.00 0.45
C TYR A 210 11.77 19.12 1.94
N ASP A 211 12.41 20.06 2.61
CA ASP A 211 12.09 20.46 3.98
C ASP A 211 11.08 21.61 3.97
N ILE A 212 9.94 21.37 4.60
CA ILE A 212 8.77 22.26 4.55
C ILE A 212 8.85 23.31 5.65
N ASP A 213 9.72 23.11 6.64
CA ASP A 213 10.01 24.12 7.65
C ASP A 213 10.65 25.37 7.02
N GLY A 214 11.24 25.22 5.82
CA GLY A 214 11.77 26.32 5.01
C GLY A 214 10.76 26.99 4.07
N LEU A 215 9.47 26.61 4.08
CA LEU A 215 8.45 27.20 3.23
C LEU A 215 8.21 28.68 3.59
N LYS A 216 8.14 29.55 2.58
CA LYS A 216 7.88 30.99 2.73
C LYS A 216 6.76 31.46 1.80
N GLU A 217 6.16 32.59 2.14
CA GLU A 217 5.29 33.33 1.22
C GLU A 217 6.09 33.72 -0.03
N PHE A 218 5.50 33.53 -1.21
CA PHE A 218 6.16 33.87 -2.46
C PHE A 218 6.40 35.39 -2.59
N ASP A 219 7.58 35.76 -3.05
CA ASP A 219 7.94 37.12 -3.45
C ASP A 219 8.92 37.01 -4.63
N PHE A 220 8.83 37.93 -5.60
CA PHE A 220 9.69 37.91 -6.78
C PHE A 220 11.18 38.06 -6.45
N ALA A 221 11.54 38.63 -5.29
CA ALA A 221 12.91 38.68 -4.79
C ALA A 221 13.56 37.28 -4.65
N TYR A 222 12.78 36.23 -4.37
CA TYR A 222 13.31 34.87 -4.29
C TYR A 222 13.69 34.29 -5.64
N VAL A 223 13.09 34.80 -6.71
CA VAL A 223 13.30 34.37 -8.08
C VAL A 223 14.34 35.24 -8.81
N ALA A 224 14.75 36.36 -8.22
CA ALA A 224 15.82 37.19 -8.77
C ALA A 224 17.08 36.33 -9.04
N GLY A 225 17.60 36.39 -10.28
CA GLY A 225 18.74 35.56 -10.73
C GLY A 225 18.42 34.09 -11.03
N HIS A 226 17.16 33.68 -11.01
CA HIS A 226 16.70 32.33 -11.34
C HIS A 226 15.51 32.36 -12.31
N GLN A 227 15.34 31.27 -13.08
CA GLN A 227 14.15 31.13 -13.93
C GLN A 227 12.98 30.59 -13.11
N LEU A 228 11.82 31.24 -13.16
CA LEU A 228 10.57 30.67 -12.67
C LEU A 228 9.82 30.01 -13.82
N LYS A 229 9.59 28.70 -13.73
CA LYS A 229 8.66 28.04 -14.65
C LYS A 229 7.22 28.18 -14.14
N VAL A 230 6.33 28.64 -15.01
CA VAL A 230 4.90 28.76 -14.72
C VAL A 230 4.22 27.40 -14.91
N ARG A 231 3.17 27.16 -14.10
CA ARG A 231 2.29 25.98 -14.22
C ARG A 231 1.67 25.92 -15.62
N ASP A 232 1.71 24.74 -16.24
CA ASP A 232 1.18 24.53 -17.61
C ASP A 232 0.15 23.39 -17.71
N ILE A 233 -0.24 22.78 -16.57
CA ILE A 233 -1.34 21.81 -16.47
C ILE A 233 -2.65 22.47 -16.02
N ASP A 234 -3.77 22.05 -16.60
CA ASP A 234 -5.12 22.36 -16.12
C ASP A 234 -5.47 21.61 -14.81
N ASP A 235 -6.61 21.95 -14.22
CA ASP A 235 -7.04 21.38 -12.94
C ASP A 235 -7.44 19.90 -13.04
N ASP A 236 -7.96 19.45 -14.19
CA ASP A 236 -8.32 18.04 -14.41
C ASP A 236 -7.07 17.16 -14.49
N ALA A 237 -6.04 17.61 -15.21
CA ALA A 237 -4.74 16.96 -15.28
C ALA A 237 -4.05 16.94 -13.91
N LEU A 238 -4.16 18.03 -13.13
CA LEU A 238 -3.67 18.07 -11.75
C LEU A 238 -4.39 17.06 -10.87
N ALA A 239 -5.72 17.00 -10.91
CA ALA A 239 -6.51 16.04 -10.14
C ALA A 239 -6.19 14.60 -10.51
N LYS A 240 -5.93 14.31 -11.80
CA LYS A 240 -5.49 12.99 -12.25
C LYS A 240 -4.10 12.62 -11.71
N ARG A 241 -3.14 13.54 -11.77
CA ARG A 241 -1.78 13.34 -11.22
C ARG A 241 -1.80 13.15 -9.71
N LEU A 242 -2.54 14.00 -9.00
CA LEU A 242 -2.79 13.92 -7.56
C LEU A 242 -3.24 12.52 -7.14
N ARG A 243 -4.30 11.99 -7.79
CA ARG A 243 -4.80 10.64 -7.47
C ARG A 243 -3.74 9.57 -7.70
N GLY A 244 -2.96 9.69 -8.78
CA GLY A 244 -1.85 8.78 -9.08
C GLY A 244 -0.78 8.78 -7.99
N GLU A 245 -0.25 9.97 -7.66
CA GLU A 245 0.82 10.12 -6.67
C GLU A 245 0.37 9.75 -5.25
N ILE A 246 -0.84 10.11 -4.85
CA ILE A 246 -1.41 9.70 -3.55
C ILE A 246 -1.57 8.18 -3.51
N ASN A 247 -2.05 7.56 -4.58
CA ASN A 247 -2.21 6.10 -4.65
C ASN A 247 -0.85 5.39 -4.53
N GLU A 248 0.16 5.82 -5.27
CA GLU A 248 1.51 5.26 -5.16
C GLU A 248 2.13 5.46 -3.77
N SER A 249 1.88 6.62 -3.15
CA SER A 249 2.42 6.95 -1.83
C SER A 249 1.72 6.21 -0.69
N TYR A 250 0.39 6.03 -0.78
CA TYR A 250 -0.43 5.49 0.30
C TYR A 250 -0.61 3.96 0.21
N ASN A 251 -0.55 3.37 -0.98
CA ASN A 251 -0.69 1.91 -1.17
C ASN A 251 0.28 1.08 -0.32
N PRO A 252 1.59 1.38 -0.24
CA PRO A 252 2.50 0.63 0.63
C PRO A 252 2.11 0.67 2.11
N VAL A 253 1.49 1.77 2.56
CA VAL A 253 1.00 1.93 3.94
C VAL A 253 -0.23 1.06 4.15
N ILE A 254 -1.16 1.02 3.18
CA ILE A 254 -2.35 0.16 3.20
C ILE A 254 -1.94 -1.31 3.17
N GLU A 255 -1.11 -1.73 2.21
CA GLU A 255 -0.61 -3.11 2.08
C GLU A 255 0.03 -3.61 3.37
N LYS A 256 0.85 -2.77 4.01
CA LYS A 256 1.47 -3.08 5.30
C LYS A 256 0.44 -3.20 6.41
N THR A 257 -0.62 -2.39 6.40
CA THR A 257 -1.67 -2.40 7.42
C THR A 257 -2.61 -3.60 7.25
N VAL A 258 -2.89 -4.01 6.01
CA VAL A 258 -3.73 -5.19 5.67
C VAL A 258 -2.92 -6.49 5.62
N GLU A 259 -1.59 -6.42 5.78
CA GLU A 259 -0.65 -7.55 5.84
C GLU A 259 -0.64 -8.40 4.54
N THR A 260 -0.93 -7.78 3.40
CA THR A 260 -0.96 -8.40 2.07
C THR A 260 -0.68 -7.38 0.96
N LYS A 261 -0.09 -7.84 -0.15
CA LYS A 261 0.10 -7.05 -1.38
C LYS A 261 -1.06 -7.20 -2.37
N ALA A 262 -1.90 -8.22 -2.20
CA ALA A 262 -2.99 -8.53 -3.12
C ALA A 262 -4.24 -7.70 -2.80
N VAL A 263 -4.10 -6.37 -2.82
CA VAL A 263 -5.16 -5.41 -2.51
C VAL A 263 -5.36 -4.46 -3.68
N TYR A 264 -6.62 -4.23 -4.01
CA TYR A 264 -7.06 -3.14 -4.84
C TYR A 264 -7.51 -2.00 -3.93
N THR A 265 -6.98 -0.81 -4.16
CA THR A 265 -7.34 0.39 -3.42
C THR A 265 -7.98 1.36 -4.39
N ASN A 266 -9.18 1.83 -4.06
CA ASN A 266 -9.75 3.01 -4.68
C ASN A 266 -9.60 4.19 -3.71
N ILE A 267 -8.95 5.28 -4.14
CA ILE A 267 -8.69 6.44 -3.29
C ILE A 267 -9.51 7.63 -3.76
N GLU A 268 -10.27 8.19 -2.82
CA GLU A 268 -11.02 9.43 -2.99
C GLU A 268 -10.30 10.57 -2.26
N THR A 269 -10.07 11.66 -2.99
CA THR A 269 -9.34 12.84 -2.54
C THR A 269 -10.26 14.05 -2.65
N ASN A 270 -11.26 14.12 -1.77
CA ASN A 270 -12.18 15.27 -1.68
C ASN A 270 -11.68 16.22 -0.59
N GLU A 271 -11.92 17.52 -0.74
CA GLU A 271 -11.63 18.54 0.29
C GLU A 271 -10.14 18.64 0.67
N MET A 272 -9.26 18.63 -0.34
CA MET A 272 -7.83 18.82 -0.15
C MET A 272 -7.47 20.32 -0.10
N LEU A 273 -6.53 20.67 0.75
CA LEU A 273 -5.84 21.94 0.72
C LEU A 273 -4.80 21.90 -0.41
N HIS A 274 -4.88 22.87 -1.31
CA HIS A 274 -4.01 23.04 -2.47
C HIS A 274 -3.19 24.31 -2.27
N MET A 275 -1.86 24.19 -2.25
CA MET A 275 -0.95 25.32 -2.08
C MET A 275 0.07 25.34 -3.23
N PRO A 276 -0.13 26.22 -4.23
CA PRO A 276 0.83 26.41 -5.30
C PRO A 276 2.18 26.84 -4.72
N VAL A 277 3.23 26.07 -4.99
CA VAL A 277 4.57 26.27 -4.45
C VAL A 277 5.63 26.21 -5.53
N SER A 278 6.58 27.13 -5.47
CA SER A 278 7.83 27.07 -6.24
C SER A 278 8.89 26.27 -5.51
N LEU A 279 9.40 25.20 -6.13
CA LEU A 279 10.49 24.41 -5.58
C LEU A 279 11.82 24.71 -6.28
N PRO A 280 12.93 24.88 -5.54
CA PRO A 280 14.23 25.26 -6.08
C PRO A 280 14.93 24.02 -6.63
N VAL A 281 15.28 24.06 -7.91
CA VAL A 281 15.88 22.92 -8.62
C VAL A 281 17.06 23.39 -9.44
N TYR A 282 18.17 22.67 -9.35
CA TYR A 282 19.21 22.74 -10.36
C TYR A 282 18.96 21.67 -11.40
N TYR A 283 18.73 22.10 -12.64
CA TYR A 283 18.35 21.24 -13.74
C TYR A 283 19.43 21.24 -14.83
N LEU A 284 19.66 20.07 -15.42
CA LEU A 284 20.53 19.90 -16.57
C LEU A 284 19.89 18.90 -17.52
N TYR A 285 19.64 19.36 -18.75
CA TYR A 285 19.07 18.56 -19.81
C TYR A 285 20.08 18.28 -20.92
N THR A 286 20.14 17.02 -21.35
CA THR A 286 20.75 16.60 -22.61
C THR A 286 19.88 15.54 -23.28
N LYS A 287 20.10 15.25 -24.56
CA LYS A 287 19.39 14.17 -25.26
C LYS A 287 19.63 12.79 -24.61
N ASP A 288 20.81 12.58 -24.02
CA ASP A 288 21.24 11.29 -23.47
C ASP A 288 20.86 11.08 -22.00
N TYR A 289 20.73 12.15 -21.23
CA TYR A 289 20.44 12.11 -19.80
C TYR A 289 19.91 13.44 -19.28
N MET A 290 19.23 13.37 -18.15
CA MET A 290 18.72 14.51 -17.40
C MET A 290 19.21 14.42 -15.95
N VAL A 291 19.47 15.57 -15.35
CA VAL A 291 19.84 15.69 -13.94
C VAL A 291 18.92 16.71 -13.28
N ALA A 292 18.45 16.37 -12.09
CA ALA A 292 17.76 17.29 -11.20
C ALA A 292 18.41 17.20 -9.82
N ILE A 293 18.76 18.34 -9.25
CA ILE A 293 19.30 18.45 -7.89
C ILE A 293 18.38 19.37 -7.09
N ASN A 294 17.95 18.91 -5.94
CA ASN A 294 17.18 19.70 -5.01
C ASN A 294 18.02 20.88 -4.50
N GLY A 295 17.60 22.12 -4.79
CA GLY A 295 18.31 23.35 -4.42
C GLY A 295 18.28 23.69 -2.93
N GLN A 296 17.47 22.98 -2.15
CA GLN A 296 17.42 23.09 -0.69
C GLN A 296 18.25 21.99 0.00
N THR A 297 18.12 20.73 -0.45
CA THR A 297 18.70 19.58 0.25
C THR A 297 19.93 18.97 -0.43
N GLY A 298 20.21 19.32 -1.69
CA GLY A 298 21.36 18.81 -2.46
C GLY A 298 21.21 17.37 -2.93
N LYS A 299 20.02 16.78 -2.78
CA LYS A 299 19.75 15.43 -3.26
C LYS A 299 19.71 15.41 -4.79
N ILE A 300 20.47 14.49 -5.38
CA ILE A 300 20.64 14.35 -6.83
C ILE A 300 19.74 13.23 -7.34
N SER A 301 19.13 13.47 -8.49
CA SER A 301 18.51 12.48 -9.35
C SER A 301 19.10 12.58 -10.75
N VAL A 302 19.50 11.46 -11.32
CA VAL A 302 19.99 11.35 -12.69
C VAL A 302 19.16 10.32 -13.43
N ARG A 303 18.53 10.73 -14.52
CA ARG A 303 17.81 9.84 -15.42
C ARG A 303 18.58 9.71 -16.72
N SER A 304 18.88 8.47 -17.11
CA SER A 304 19.46 8.15 -18.40
C SER A 304 18.36 7.94 -19.44
N SER A 305 18.49 8.52 -20.63
CA SER A 305 17.61 8.26 -21.78
C SER A 305 17.76 6.83 -22.31
N ALA A 306 18.92 6.20 -22.09
CA ALA A 306 19.10 4.78 -22.40
C ALA A 306 18.12 3.91 -21.58
N SER A 307 17.16 3.31 -22.28
CA SER A 307 16.22 2.36 -21.69
C SER A 307 16.87 0.99 -21.54
N LYS A 308 16.58 0.30 -20.43
CA LYS A 308 16.87 -1.13 -20.29
C LYS A 308 15.55 -1.88 -20.31
N LYS A 309 15.48 -2.93 -21.13
CA LYS A 309 14.46 -3.95 -21.00
C LYS A 309 14.85 -4.82 -19.81
N SER A 310 14.07 -4.73 -18.74
CA SER A 310 14.17 -5.68 -17.62
C SER A 310 13.24 -6.83 -17.93
N TYR A 311 13.81 -7.96 -18.33
CA TYR A 311 13.05 -9.18 -18.57
C TYR A 311 12.75 -9.85 -17.25
N TYR A 312 11.49 -10.23 -17.05
CA TYR A 312 11.09 -11.12 -15.97
C TYR A 312 10.30 -12.27 -16.56
N ILE A 313 10.59 -13.47 -16.03
CA ILE A 313 9.93 -14.70 -16.47
C ILE A 313 8.68 -14.84 -15.62
N ILE A 314 7.52 -14.72 -16.27
CA ILE A 314 6.25 -15.05 -15.66
C ILE A 314 6.07 -16.56 -15.79
N SER A 315 6.09 -17.26 -14.65
CA SER A 315 5.91 -18.71 -14.64
C SER A 315 4.43 -19.08 -14.65
N PRO A 316 4.01 -20.00 -15.55
CA PRO A 316 2.61 -20.39 -15.66
C PRO A 316 2.13 -21.14 -14.42
N TRP A 317 0.82 -21.15 -14.22
CA TRP A 317 0.20 -21.73 -13.02
C TRP A 317 0.52 -23.23 -12.85
N TRP A 318 0.62 -23.98 -13.95
CA TRP A 318 0.92 -25.41 -13.91
C TRP A 318 2.35 -25.69 -13.44
N PHE A 319 3.30 -24.82 -13.79
CA PHE A 319 4.69 -24.94 -13.35
C PHE A 319 4.81 -24.71 -11.83
N LYS A 320 4.09 -23.73 -11.29
CA LYS A 320 3.99 -23.50 -9.84
C LYS A 320 3.39 -24.72 -9.13
N GLY A 321 2.39 -25.38 -9.74
CA GLY A 321 1.80 -26.63 -9.26
C GLY A 321 2.78 -27.81 -9.24
N ILE A 322 3.53 -28.03 -10.33
CA ILE A 322 4.54 -29.10 -10.40
C ILE A 322 5.66 -28.87 -9.38
N LEU A 323 6.18 -27.63 -9.30
CA LEU A 323 7.27 -27.29 -8.39
C LEU A 323 6.88 -27.49 -6.92
N SER A 324 5.67 -27.08 -6.54
CA SER A 324 5.16 -27.30 -5.18
C SER A 324 4.92 -28.80 -4.89
N ALA A 325 4.44 -29.57 -5.87
CA ALA A 325 4.29 -31.02 -5.74
C ALA A 325 5.64 -31.70 -5.51
N ALA A 326 6.68 -31.29 -6.24
CA ALA A 326 8.04 -31.79 -6.08
C ALA A 326 8.59 -31.49 -4.68
N VAL A 327 8.42 -30.26 -4.16
CA VAL A 327 8.86 -29.89 -2.81
C VAL A 327 8.16 -30.72 -1.73
N VAL A 328 6.83 -30.87 -1.84
CA VAL A 328 6.06 -31.70 -0.89
C VAL A 328 6.53 -33.15 -0.92
N PHE A 329 6.77 -33.68 -2.12
CA PHE A 329 7.30 -35.04 -2.28
C PHE A 329 8.69 -35.18 -1.66
N THR A 330 9.61 -34.24 -1.88
CA THR A 330 10.95 -34.27 -1.28
C THR A 330 10.89 -34.24 0.25
N LEU A 331 10.04 -33.39 0.83
CA LEU A 331 9.85 -33.33 2.28
C LEU A 331 9.26 -34.64 2.83
N LEU A 332 8.25 -35.20 2.16
CA LEU A 332 7.67 -36.49 2.53
C LEU A 332 8.72 -37.61 2.47
N PHE A 333 9.50 -37.67 1.38
CA PHE A 333 10.60 -38.63 1.21
C PHE A 333 11.63 -38.52 2.33
N LEU A 334 12.12 -37.31 2.62
CA LEU A 334 13.08 -37.06 3.69
C LEU A 334 12.52 -37.46 5.06
N SER A 335 11.25 -37.16 5.32
CA SER A 335 10.59 -37.55 6.58
C SER A 335 10.49 -39.07 6.73
N MET A 336 10.09 -39.79 5.68
CA MET A 336 9.99 -41.25 5.71
C MET A 336 11.36 -41.91 5.88
N LYS A 337 12.41 -41.37 5.24
CA LYS A 337 13.78 -41.83 5.46
C LYS A 337 14.26 -41.58 6.89
N PHE A 338 13.90 -40.44 7.48
CA PHE A 338 14.21 -40.15 8.88
C PHE A 338 13.55 -41.14 9.85
N PHE A 339 12.33 -41.60 9.56
CA PHE A 339 11.61 -42.62 10.35
C PHE A 339 11.96 -44.08 9.97
N GLY A 340 13.00 -44.30 9.16
CA GLY A 340 13.50 -45.65 8.86
C GLY A 340 12.70 -46.43 7.82
N ALA A 341 11.92 -45.77 6.96
CA ALA A 341 11.17 -46.46 5.92
C ALA A 341 12.07 -47.06 4.81
N ASN A 342 11.75 -48.29 4.43
CA ASN A 342 12.41 -49.02 3.34
C ASN A 342 12.14 -48.37 1.97
N TRP A 343 12.98 -48.67 0.98
CA TRP A 343 12.83 -48.10 -0.36
C TRP A 343 11.56 -48.54 -1.08
N GLU A 344 11.15 -49.81 -0.91
CA GLU A 344 9.94 -50.34 -1.53
C GLU A 344 8.67 -49.64 -1.04
N THR A 345 8.58 -49.38 0.27
CA THR A 345 7.43 -48.69 0.87
C THR A 345 7.35 -47.24 0.42
N ILE A 346 8.50 -46.56 0.33
CA ILE A 346 8.58 -45.19 -0.18
C ILE A 346 8.13 -45.12 -1.64
N ILE A 347 8.58 -46.05 -2.49
CA ILE A 347 8.21 -46.10 -3.91
C ILE A 347 6.71 -46.38 -4.07
N GLY A 348 6.16 -47.34 -3.33
CA GLY A 348 4.73 -47.67 -3.39
C GLY A 348 3.83 -46.48 -2.99
N ILE A 349 4.19 -45.77 -1.92
CA ILE A 349 3.48 -44.56 -1.49
C ILE A 349 3.64 -43.43 -2.52
N ALA A 350 4.84 -43.24 -3.07
CA ALA A 350 5.10 -42.22 -4.08
C ALA A 350 4.22 -42.39 -5.32
N LEU A 351 4.10 -43.62 -5.84
CA LEU A 351 3.29 -43.93 -7.03
C LEU A 351 1.80 -43.62 -6.85
N LEU A 352 1.27 -43.77 -5.64
CA LEU A 352 -0.13 -43.46 -5.33
C LEU A 352 -0.36 -41.98 -4.99
N TYR A 353 0.56 -41.38 -4.23
CA TYR A 353 0.40 -40.04 -3.68
C TYR A 353 0.74 -38.92 -4.67
N VAL A 354 1.84 -39.07 -5.43
CA VAL A 354 2.36 -38.01 -6.30
C VAL A 354 1.37 -37.62 -7.41
N PRO A 355 0.73 -38.56 -8.16
CA PRO A 355 -0.21 -38.19 -9.22
C PRO A 355 -1.43 -37.43 -8.69
N PHE A 356 -1.98 -37.88 -7.56
CA PHE A 356 -3.13 -37.22 -6.94
C PHE A 356 -2.75 -35.83 -6.43
N GLN A 357 -1.62 -35.71 -5.73
CA GLN A 357 -1.17 -34.43 -5.19
C GLN A 357 -0.85 -33.43 -6.31
N LEU A 358 -0.32 -33.92 -7.43
CA LEU A 358 -0.11 -33.11 -8.62
C LEU A 358 -1.43 -32.59 -9.19
N ILE A 359 -2.44 -33.45 -9.37
CA ILE A 359 -3.78 -33.03 -9.86
C ILE A 359 -4.36 -31.97 -8.92
N VAL A 360 -4.30 -32.21 -7.62
CA VAL A 360 -4.77 -31.28 -6.60
C VAL A 360 -4.09 -29.91 -6.72
N LEU A 361 -2.76 -29.87 -6.71
CA LEU A 361 -2.02 -28.61 -6.78
C LEU A 361 -2.25 -27.90 -8.12
N LEU A 362 -2.31 -28.62 -9.22
CA LEU A 362 -2.67 -28.06 -10.52
C LEU A 362 -4.06 -27.40 -10.49
N THR A 363 -5.07 -28.02 -9.89
CA THR A 363 -6.41 -27.41 -9.77
C THR A 363 -6.44 -26.17 -8.86
N VAL A 364 -5.61 -26.15 -7.81
CA VAL A 364 -5.46 -24.99 -6.92
C VAL A 364 -4.81 -23.84 -7.67
N TYR A 365 -3.67 -24.08 -8.33
CA TYR A 365 -2.94 -23.04 -9.05
C TYR A 365 -3.70 -22.53 -10.29
N ARG A 366 -4.46 -23.40 -10.99
CA ARG A 366 -5.31 -23.01 -12.13
C ARG A 366 -6.29 -21.89 -11.78
N ASP A 367 -6.88 -21.95 -10.60
CA ASP A 367 -7.88 -20.98 -10.14
C ASP A 367 -7.25 -19.64 -9.72
N SER A 368 -6.03 -19.71 -9.15
CA SER A 368 -5.24 -18.51 -8.81
C SER A 368 -4.63 -17.80 -10.03
N GLY A 369 -4.42 -18.54 -11.13
CA GLY A 369 -3.76 -18.06 -12.34
C GLY A 369 -4.73 -17.78 -13.47
N LYS A 370 -5.73 -16.90 -13.25
CA LYS A 370 -6.75 -16.58 -14.27
C LYS A 370 -6.19 -16.02 -15.59
N TYR A 371 -4.91 -15.65 -15.67
CA TYR A 371 -4.35 -14.91 -16.81
C TYR A 371 -2.98 -15.43 -17.34
N GLU A 372 -2.42 -16.53 -16.82
CA GLU A 372 -1.03 -16.94 -17.14
C GLU A 372 -0.92 -18.44 -17.52
N ASN A 373 -1.25 -18.80 -18.77
CA ASN A 373 -1.25 -20.20 -19.23
C ASN A 373 0.12 -20.71 -19.73
N TRP A 374 1.03 -19.81 -20.10
CA TRP A 374 2.35 -20.17 -20.65
C TRP A 374 3.47 -19.33 -20.05
N PHE A 375 4.72 -19.80 -20.17
CA PHE A 375 5.88 -18.98 -19.85
C PHE A 375 5.91 -17.78 -20.78
N SER A 376 5.63 -16.60 -20.24
CA SER A 376 5.81 -15.35 -20.98
C SER A 376 7.04 -14.63 -20.47
N LEU A 377 7.81 -14.13 -21.42
CA LEU A 377 8.87 -13.18 -21.16
C LEU A 377 8.24 -11.80 -21.29
N ASP A 378 7.88 -11.21 -20.15
CA ASP A 378 7.45 -9.82 -20.15
C ASP A 378 8.64 -8.91 -19.88
N TYR A 379 8.60 -7.72 -20.44
CA TYR A 379 9.67 -6.74 -20.27
C TYR A 379 9.10 -5.37 -19.99
N ASN A 380 9.55 -4.81 -18.87
CA ASN A 380 9.33 -3.40 -18.62
C ASN A 380 10.49 -2.62 -19.21
N ILE A 381 10.17 -1.70 -20.13
CA ILE A 381 11.11 -0.69 -20.59
C ILE A 381 11.22 0.32 -19.45
N THR A 382 12.34 0.26 -18.71
CA THR A 382 12.59 1.22 -17.63
C THR A 382 13.78 2.10 -17.97
N CYS A 383 13.63 3.40 -17.77
CA CYS A 383 14.75 4.31 -17.79
C CYS A 383 15.57 4.12 -16.51
N LYS A 384 16.90 4.13 -16.62
CA LYS A 384 17.76 4.04 -15.43
C LYS A 384 17.69 5.36 -14.67
N LYS A 385 17.12 5.32 -13.47
CA LYS A 385 17.21 6.39 -12.47
C LYS A 385 18.32 6.08 -11.48
N PHE A 386 19.13 7.07 -11.15
CA PHE A 386 20.11 7.00 -10.08
C PHE A 386 19.89 8.17 -9.13
N THR A 387 19.89 7.89 -7.83
CA THR A 387 19.76 8.93 -6.79
C THR A 387 20.99 8.97 -5.90
N SER A 388 21.30 10.13 -5.33
CA SER A 388 22.32 10.22 -4.29
C SER A 388 21.84 9.57 -2.98
N LYS A 389 22.80 9.08 -2.19
CA LYS A 389 22.56 8.51 -0.85
C LYS A 389 23.02 9.50 0.22
N GLY A 390 22.44 9.37 1.42
CA GLY A 390 22.72 10.23 2.57
C GLY A 390 21.58 11.18 2.91
N GLY A 391 21.73 11.94 4.00
CA GLY A 391 20.79 12.97 4.39
C GLY A 391 20.96 14.27 3.58
N PRO A 392 20.14 15.29 3.88
CA PRO A 392 20.20 16.60 3.23
C PRO A 392 21.52 17.31 3.58
N TYR A 393 21.96 18.19 2.69
CA TYR A 393 23.00 19.17 3.00
C TYR A 393 22.39 20.31 3.82
N VAL A 394 23.03 20.67 4.93
CA VAL A 394 22.60 21.73 5.85
C VAL A 394 23.79 22.64 6.14
N ARG A 395 23.53 23.94 6.34
CA ARG A 395 24.57 24.88 6.75
C ARG A 395 24.74 24.84 8.26
N GLU A 396 25.94 24.49 8.72
CA GLU A 396 26.35 24.59 10.11
C GLU A 396 27.61 25.47 10.18
N GLY A 397 27.53 26.60 10.89
CA GLY A 397 28.64 27.56 10.97
C GLY A 397 29.09 28.13 9.61
N GLY A 398 28.15 28.32 8.68
CA GLY A 398 28.41 28.85 7.33
C GLY A 398 28.93 27.83 6.32
N LYS A 399 29.34 26.63 6.76
CA LYS A 399 29.80 25.54 5.87
C LYS A 399 28.66 24.58 5.55
N LEU A 400 28.63 24.13 4.30
CA LEU A 400 27.66 23.15 3.82
C LEU A 400 28.12 21.74 4.20
N MET A 401 27.35 21.05 5.05
CA MET A 401 27.68 19.72 5.57
C MET A 401 26.54 18.74 5.28
N GLN A 402 26.87 17.51 4.89
CA GLN A 402 25.85 16.48 4.66
C GLN A 402 25.41 15.88 5.99
N SER A 403 24.12 16.03 6.33
CA SER A 403 23.56 15.44 7.55
C SER A 403 23.50 13.92 7.47
N LYS A 404 23.73 13.25 8.60
CA LYS A 404 23.53 11.79 8.75
C LYS A 404 22.05 11.42 8.84
N LYS A 405 21.19 12.34 9.29
CA LYS A 405 19.76 12.07 9.47
C LYS A 405 19.04 12.25 8.14
N GLN A 406 18.44 11.19 7.63
CA GLN A 406 17.67 11.25 6.40
C GLN A 406 16.30 11.89 6.65
N ILE A 407 15.89 12.81 5.78
CA ILE A 407 14.51 13.29 5.73
C ILE A 407 13.69 12.19 5.08
N SER A 408 12.63 11.74 5.75
CA SER A 408 11.68 10.77 5.21
C SER A 408 10.26 11.32 5.30
N ARG A 409 9.47 11.13 4.24
CA ARG A 409 8.02 11.32 4.29
C ARG A 409 7.42 10.27 5.21
N THR A 410 6.80 10.70 6.30
CA THR A 410 6.04 9.79 7.18
C THR A 410 4.57 10.03 6.95
N LEU A 411 3.88 9.01 6.42
CA LEU A 411 2.44 9.04 6.24
C LEU A 411 1.76 8.40 7.45
N PRO A 412 0.69 9.02 8.00
CA PRO A 412 -0.04 8.44 9.11
C PRO A 412 -0.73 7.14 8.67
N LYS A 413 -0.79 6.18 9.59
CA LYS A 413 -1.45 4.89 9.35
C LYS A 413 -2.96 5.10 9.10
N PRO A 414 -3.55 4.39 8.13
CA PRO A 414 -4.98 4.46 7.88
C PRO A 414 -5.78 3.96 9.09
N VAL A 415 -6.93 4.59 9.31
CA VAL A 415 -7.92 4.17 10.30
C VAL A 415 -9.09 3.56 9.55
N PHE A 416 -9.44 2.31 9.86
CA PHE A 416 -10.58 1.65 9.23
C PHE A 416 -11.88 2.09 9.90
N PHE A 417 -12.97 2.09 9.13
CA PHE A 417 -14.30 2.41 9.61
C PHE A 417 -15.25 1.25 9.33
N MET A 418 -16.21 1.05 10.22
CA MET A 418 -17.26 0.04 10.07
C MET A 418 -18.53 0.48 10.79
N ASP A 419 -19.68 0.16 10.21
CA ASP A 419 -20.96 0.38 10.86
C ASP A 419 -21.20 -0.63 11.97
N VAL A 420 -21.33 -0.10 13.19
CA VAL A 420 -21.69 -0.87 14.40
C VAL A 420 -22.96 -0.22 14.95
N GLU A 421 -24.06 -0.96 14.95
CA GLU A 421 -25.36 -0.49 15.45
C GLU A 421 -25.84 0.80 14.74
N GLY A 422 -25.62 0.90 13.43
CA GLY A 422 -26.00 2.06 12.62
C GLY A 422 -25.11 3.30 12.78
N LYS A 423 -23.96 3.17 13.47
CA LYS A 423 -22.97 4.24 13.63
C LYS A 423 -21.66 3.86 12.96
N ARG A 424 -21.11 4.76 12.14
CA ARG A 424 -19.78 4.65 11.57
C ARG A 424 -18.73 4.77 12.67
N THR A 425 -18.08 3.67 13.01
CA THR A 425 -17.12 3.62 14.13
C THR A 425 -15.70 3.33 13.64
N PRO A 426 -14.67 3.99 14.20
CA PRO A 426 -13.29 3.69 13.88
C PRO A 426 -12.89 2.35 14.50
N VAL A 427 -12.32 1.48 13.68
CA VAL A 427 -11.90 0.13 14.04
C VAL A 427 -10.44 -0.11 13.67
N ALA A 428 -9.77 -0.95 14.47
CA ALA A 428 -8.52 -1.58 14.10
C ALA A 428 -8.80 -3.02 13.69
N ILE A 429 -8.36 -3.37 12.49
CA ILE A 429 -8.54 -4.70 11.91
C ILE A 429 -7.21 -5.45 12.03
N LYS A 430 -7.27 -6.69 12.51
CA LYS A 430 -6.11 -7.58 12.56
C LYS A 430 -6.44 -8.87 11.81
N PHE A 431 -5.76 -9.08 10.70
CA PHE A 431 -5.96 -10.23 9.82
C PHE A 431 -5.23 -11.45 10.38
N LYS A 432 -3.90 -11.38 10.49
CA LYS A 432 -3.07 -12.44 11.07
C LYS A 432 -2.88 -12.22 12.56
N SER A 433 -3.03 -13.29 13.33
CA SER A 433 -2.71 -13.30 14.75
C SER A 433 -2.09 -14.64 15.08
N PHE A 434 -1.06 -14.65 15.93
CA PHE A 434 -0.37 -15.87 16.34
C PHE A 434 -1.35 -16.96 16.80
N TRP A 435 -2.31 -16.61 17.67
CA TRP A 435 -3.33 -17.55 18.15
C TRP A 435 -4.27 -18.07 17.06
N ARG A 436 -4.59 -17.26 16.04
CA ARG A 436 -5.43 -17.71 14.92
C ARG A 436 -4.67 -18.68 14.03
N ILE A 437 -3.43 -18.33 13.71
CA ILE A 437 -2.54 -19.15 12.89
C ILE A 437 -2.26 -20.47 13.62
N LEU A 438 -1.97 -20.41 14.92
CA LEU A 438 -1.77 -21.59 15.75
C LEU A 438 -3.03 -22.45 15.81
N GLN A 439 -4.21 -21.87 16.04
CA GLN A 439 -5.49 -22.59 16.00
C GLN A 439 -5.74 -23.23 14.63
N MET A 440 -5.33 -22.56 13.55
CA MET A 440 -5.47 -23.09 12.20
C MET A 440 -4.57 -24.33 12.02
N PHE A 441 -3.28 -24.21 12.33
CA PHE A 441 -2.36 -25.33 12.23
C PHE A 441 -2.70 -26.46 13.20
N SER A 442 -3.17 -26.16 14.42
CA SER A 442 -3.55 -27.16 15.41
C SER A 442 -4.79 -27.93 14.98
N ALA A 443 -5.78 -27.28 14.37
CA ALA A 443 -6.96 -27.96 13.86
C ALA A 443 -6.64 -28.78 12.60
N VAL A 444 -5.76 -28.29 11.72
CA VAL A 444 -5.20 -29.10 10.63
C VAL A 444 -4.49 -30.34 11.18
N ALA A 445 -3.60 -30.18 12.16
CA ALA A 445 -2.90 -31.29 12.80
C ALA A 445 -3.89 -32.24 13.49
N SER A 446 -4.95 -31.72 14.12
CA SER A 446 -5.98 -32.54 14.77
C SER A 446 -6.74 -33.39 13.76
N VAL A 447 -7.03 -32.86 12.56
CA VAL A 447 -7.65 -33.65 11.48
C VAL A 447 -6.68 -34.67 10.92
N ILE A 448 -5.42 -34.30 10.65
CA ILE A 448 -4.39 -35.23 10.16
C ILE A 448 -4.21 -36.40 11.14
N PHE A 449 -4.02 -36.10 12.42
CA PHE A 449 -3.75 -37.08 13.47
C PHE A 449 -5.01 -37.62 14.16
N PHE A 450 -6.21 -37.34 13.64
CA PHE A 450 -7.47 -37.75 14.25
C PHE A 450 -7.54 -39.25 14.62
N PRO A 451 -7.13 -40.19 13.75
CA PRO A 451 -7.15 -41.62 14.08
C PRO A 451 -6.19 -41.97 15.22
N ILE A 452 -5.01 -41.36 15.27
CA ILE A 452 -4.02 -41.58 16.34
C ILE A 452 -4.55 -41.01 17.66
N ILE A 453 -5.13 -39.81 17.63
CA ILE A 453 -5.72 -39.18 18.83
C ILE A 453 -6.85 -40.05 19.37
N LEU A 454 -7.70 -40.60 18.49
CA LEU A 454 -8.78 -41.51 18.86
C LEU A 454 -8.25 -42.83 19.43
N ALA A 455 -7.27 -43.46 18.78
CA ALA A 455 -6.63 -44.68 19.25
C ALA A 455 -5.96 -44.51 20.62
N LEU A 456 -5.27 -43.38 20.85
CA LEU A 456 -4.71 -43.01 22.14
C LEU A 456 -5.77 -42.92 23.23
N PHE A 457 -6.89 -42.27 22.93
CA PHE A 457 -7.98 -42.09 23.88
C PHE A 457 -8.62 -43.44 24.27
N LEU A 458 -8.87 -44.31 23.29
CA LEU A 458 -9.45 -45.64 23.52
C LEU A 458 -8.50 -46.58 24.29
N ASN A 459 -7.18 -46.42 24.10
CA ASN A 459 -6.16 -47.23 24.77
C ASN A 459 -5.68 -46.65 26.11
N GLY A 460 -6.34 -45.63 26.66
CA GLY A 460 -5.97 -45.01 27.94
C GLY A 460 -4.60 -44.31 27.90
N PHE A 461 -4.25 -43.68 26.78
CA PHE A 461 -2.97 -42.99 26.53
C PHE A 461 -1.72 -43.88 26.60
N ASN A 462 -1.87 -45.18 26.36
CA ASN A 462 -0.74 -46.09 26.29
C ASN A 462 -0.12 -46.13 24.88
N PHE A 463 0.98 -45.41 24.69
CA PHE A 463 1.69 -45.29 23.40
C PHE A 463 2.23 -46.61 22.85
N ARG A 464 2.43 -47.64 23.68
CA ARG A 464 2.96 -48.95 23.24
C ARG A 464 1.94 -49.80 22.50
N LYS A 465 0.64 -49.49 22.65
CA LYS A 465 -0.47 -50.25 22.05
C LYS A 465 -0.98 -49.66 20.74
N ILE A 466 -0.28 -48.67 20.19
CA ILE A 466 -0.72 -47.97 18.98
C ILE A 466 -0.08 -48.62 17.76
N GLU A 467 -0.91 -49.24 16.94
CA GLU A 467 -0.52 -49.65 15.59
C GLU A 467 -0.83 -48.54 14.60
N PHE A 468 0.16 -48.12 13.83
CA PHE A 468 0.02 -47.03 12.86
C PHE A 468 -0.55 -47.49 11.51
N ILE A 469 -0.41 -48.78 11.19
CA ILE A 469 -0.78 -49.37 9.91
C ILE A 469 -2.27 -49.14 9.56
N PRO A 470 -3.24 -49.33 10.49
CA PRO A 470 -4.66 -49.09 10.22
C PRO A 470 -5.00 -47.64 9.86
N SER A 471 -4.18 -46.68 10.30
CA SER A 471 -4.40 -45.25 10.08
C SER A 471 -3.87 -44.75 8.73
N SER A 472 -3.14 -45.58 7.99
CA SER A 472 -2.47 -45.21 6.73
C SER A 472 -3.40 -44.62 5.67
N PRO A 473 -4.61 -45.17 5.40
CA PRO A 473 -5.53 -44.59 4.41
C PRO A 473 -6.02 -43.18 4.77
N TRP A 474 -6.22 -42.92 6.07
CA TRP A 474 -6.61 -41.59 6.54
C TRP A 474 -5.49 -40.57 6.33
N PHE A 475 -4.24 -40.94 6.62
CA PHE A 475 -3.10 -40.06 6.35
C PHE A 475 -2.99 -39.72 4.86
N ILE A 476 -3.17 -40.70 3.98
CA ILE A 476 -3.16 -40.49 2.53
C ILE A 476 -4.29 -39.51 2.15
N LEU A 477 -5.53 -39.76 2.55
CA LEU A 477 -6.66 -38.89 2.20
C LEU A 477 -6.52 -37.48 2.78
N SER A 478 -6.11 -37.36 4.05
CA SER A 478 -5.96 -36.08 4.73
C SER A 478 -4.84 -35.24 4.14
N LEU A 479 -3.67 -35.82 3.82
CA LEU A 479 -2.57 -35.12 3.16
C LEU A 479 -2.94 -34.57 1.78
N LEU A 480 -3.92 -35.17 1.12
CA LEU A 480 -4.41 -34.75 -0.19
C LEU A 480 -5.47 -33.65 -0.11
N VAL A 481 -6.43 -33.79 0.80
CA VAL A 481 -7.59 -32.87 0.88
C VAL A 481 -7.26 -31.61 1.68
N ILE A 482 -6.45 -31.72 2.73
CA ILE A 482 -6.17 -30.63 3.67
C ILE A 482 -5.46 -29.45 3.00
N PRO A 483 -4.43 -29.62 2.14
CA PRO A 483 -3.80 -28.49 1.47
C PRO A 483 -4.80 -27.65 0.67
N VAL A 484 -5.79 -28.28 0.01
CA VAL A 484 -6.85 -27.57 -0.73
C VAL A 484 -7.75 -26.78 0.20
N ILE A 485 -8.25 -27.43 1.25
CA ILE A 485 -9.10 -26.78 2.26
C ILE A 485 -8.34 -25.63 2.94
N PHE A 486 -7.06 -25.84 3.19
CA PHE A 486 -6.20 -24.86 3.84
C PHE A 486 -5.99 -23.64 2.93
N ILE A 487 -5.54 -23.85 1.68
CA ILE A 487 -5.22 -22.78 0.73
C ILE A 487 -6.48 -22.04 0.25
N LYS A 488 -7.52 -22.76 -0.21
CA LYS A 488 -8.73 -22.12 -0.77
C LYS A 488 -9.75 -21.72 0.29
N GLY A 489 -9.82 -22.44 1.40
CA GLY A 489 -10.80 -22.18 2.46
C GLY A 489 -10.21 -21.30 3.55
N TRP A 490 -9.29 -21.87 4.33
CA TRP A 490 -8.89 -21.31 5.63
C TRP A 490 -8.05 -20.04 5.50
N TRP A 491 -7.15 -19.97 4.51
CA TRP A 491 -6.38 -18.76 4.23
C TRP A 491 -7.27 -17.58 3.82
N ILE A 492 -8.24 -17.81 2.94
CA ILE A 492 -9.22 -16.79 2.55
C ILE A 492 -10.09 -16.40 3.75
N GLU A 493 -10.48 -17.37 4.58
CA GLU A 493 -11.29 -17.14 5.78
C GLU A 493 -10.60 -16.29 6.84
N LEU A 494 -9.26 -16.35 6.92
CA LEU A 494 -8.48 -15.47 7.79
C LEU A 494 -8.77 -13.99 7.50
N TYR A 495 -8.94 -13.65 6.22
CA TYR A 495 -9.22 -12.30 5.74
C TYR A 495 -10.71 -11.97 5.65
N ASN A 496 -11.59 -12.96 5.42
CA ASN A 496 -13.03 -12.75 5.45
C ASN A 496 -13.57 -12.55 6.88
N ARG A 497 -12.89 -13.08 7.90
CA ARG A 497 -13.29 -12.90 9.31
C ARG A 497 -12.14 -12.35 10.14
N PRO A 498 -11.70 -11.11 9.92
CA PRO A 498 -10.62 -10.54 10.71
C PRO A 498 -11.04 -10.34 12.17
N TRP A 499 -10.07 -10.17 13.06
CA TRP A 499 -10.36 -9.68 14.40
C TRP A 499 -10.53 -8.17 14.36
N ILE A 500 -11.72 -7.71 14.77
CA ILE A 500 -12.10 -6.30 14.74
C ILE A 500 -12.04 -5.75 16.16
N PHE A 501 -11.41 -4.59 16.32
CA PHE A 501 -11.31 -3.88 17.59
C PHE A 501 -11.85 -2.47 17.44
N ILE A 502 -12.91 -2.14 18.17
CA ILE A 502 -13.43 -0.77 18.22
C ILE A 502 -12.41 0.11 18.96
N LEU A 503 -12.07 1.24 18.34
CA LEU A 503 -11.18 2.25 18.89
C LEU A 503 -12.00 3.27 19.68
N LYS A 504 -11.83 3.29 21.01
CA LYS A 504 -12.41 4.36 21.83
C LYS A 504 -11.56 5.63 21.74
N GLU A 505 -12.16 6.78 22.09
CA GLU A 505 -11.48 8.09 22.10
C GLU A 505 -10.24 8.09 23.01
N ASN A 506 -10.31 7.39 24.15
CA ASN A 506 -9.19 7.20 25.09
C ASN A 506 -8.06 6.25 24.60
N GLY A 507 -8.12 5.79 23.34
CA GLY A 507 -7.13 4.89 22.76
C GLY A 507 -7.26 3.42 23.17
N LYS A 508 -8.19 3.07 24.08
CA LYS A 508 -8.44 1.66 24.45
C LYS A 508 -9.14 0.93 23.32
N LYS A 509 -8.77 -0.34 23.13
CA LYS A 509 -9.32 -1.23 22.10
C LYS A 509 -10.30 -2.20 22.75
N LYS A 510 -11.54 -2.27 22.27
CA LYS A 510 -12.52 -3.29 22.67
C LYS A 510 -12.71 -4.27 21.53
N ARG A 511 -12.52 -5.57 21.78
CA ARG A 511 -12.79 -6.59 20.76
C ARG A 511 -14.28 -6.56 20.42
N TYR A 512 -14.58 -6.38 19.14
CA TYR A 512 -15.91 -6.48 18.60
C TYR A 512 -16.00 -7.74 17.77
N LYS A 513 -17.04 -8.54 18.03
CA LYS A 513 -17.39 -9.67 17.19
C LYS A 513 -18.64 -9.22 16.45
N PRO A 514 -18.57 -8.97 15.13
CA PRO A 514 -19.78 -8.66 14.38
C PRO A 514 -20.79 -9.78 14.62
N VAL A 515 -22.06 -9.42 14.79
CA VAL A 515 -23.14 -10.39 14.70
C VAL A 515 -23.14 -10.84 13.25
N VAL A 516 -22.45 -11.93 12.98
CA VAL A 516 -22.51 -12.59 11.69
C VAL A 516 -23.92 -13.16 11.65
N GLU A 517 -24.86 -12.46 11.01
CA GLU A 517 -26.00 -13.14 10.40
C GLU A 517 -25.37 -14.23 9.56
N ASN A 518 -25.55 -15.48 10.00
CA ASN A 518 -24.84 -16.61 9.44
C ASN A 518 -25.36 -16.76 8.03
N HIS A 519 -24.82 -16.03 7.06
CA HIS A 519 -25.30 -16.06 5.70
C HIS A 519 -25.09 -17.45 5.09
N LEU A 520 -24.19 -18.28 5.66
CA LEU A 520 -24.09 -19.70 5.36
C LEU A 520 -25.25 -20.51 5.97
N LEU A 521 -25.69 -20.23 7.20
CA LEU A 521 -26.86 -20.91 7.77
C LEU A 521 -28.19 -20.37 7.23
N ASP A 522 -28.32 -19.08 6.94
CA ASP A 522 -29.52 -18.51 6.32
C ASP A 522 -29.62 -18.89 4.85
N VAL A 523 -28.52 -19.09 4.10
CA VAL A 523 -28.57 -19.64 2.73
C VAL A 523 -28.73 -21.17 2.71
N LEU A 524 -28.15 -21.90 3.68
CA LEU A 524 -28.31 -23.36 3.75
C LEU A 524 -29.62 -23.79 4.44
N PHE A 525 -30.21 -22.94 5.28
CA PHE A 525 -31.39 -23.25 6.09
C PHE A 525 -32.53 -22.22 5.98
N SER A 526 -32.56 -21.39 4.94
CA SER A 526 -33.68 -20.47 4.63
C SER A 526 -35.03 -21.20 4.66
N ASP A 527 -35.04 -22.42 4.14
CA ASP A 527 -36.23 -23.25 3.96
C ASP A 527 -36.71 -23.92 5.26
N PHE A 528 -35.95 -23.81 6.36
CA PHE A 528 -36.26 -24.45 7.65
C PHE A 528 -36.58 -23.45 8.78
N LYS A 529 -36.78 -22.17 8.42
CA LYS A 529 -37.10 -21.08 9.35
C LYS A 529 -38.58 -21.16 9.73
N VAL A 530 -38.92 -21.80 10.86
CA VAL A 530 -40.29 -21.79 11.39
C VAL A 530 -40.46 -20.57 12.30
N VAL A 531 -41.19 -19.56 11.81
CA VAL A 531 -41.58 -18.40 12.63
C VAL A 531 -42.76 -18.81 13.51
N LYS A 532 -42.51 -19.06 14.80
CA LYS A 532 -43.60 -19.19 15.78
C LYS A 532 -43.93 -17.81 16.33
N SER A 533 -45.10 -17.28 15.98
CA SER A 533 -45.64 -16.11 16.67
C SER A 533 -46.36 -16.56 17.94
N SER A 534 -45.86 -16.17 19.10
CA SER A 534 -46.61 -16.25 20.35
C SER A 534 -47.16 -14.86 20.68
N LYS A 535 -48.47 -14.75 20.92
CA LYS A 535 -49.09 -13.53 21.45
C LYS A 535 -49.16 -13.65 22.97
N LYS A 536 -48.33 -12.87 23.68
CA LYS A 536 -48.58 -12.49 25.08
C LYS A 536 -48.67 -10.96 25.14
N GLY A 537 -49.91 -10.44 25.16
CA GLY A 537 -50.20 -9.00 25.26
C GLY A 537 -49.90 -8.16 24.02
N LYS A 538 -49.97 -6.82 24.17
CA LYS A 538 -49.84 -5.79 23.09
C LYS A 538 -48.45 -5.70 22.42
N LYS A 539 -47.50 -6.57 22.73
CA LYS A 539 -46.20 -6.67 22.02
C LYS A 539 -46.08 -8.04 21.34
N ARG A 540 -45.88 -8.02 20.01
CA ARG A 540 -45.47 -9.18 19.22
C ARG A 540 -43.97 -9.35 19.37
N THR A 541 -43.50 -10.37 20.09
CA THR A 541 -42.11 -10.85 20.02
C THR A 541 -42.04 -11.99 19.01
N LYS A 542 -41.13 -11.87 18.02
CA LYS A 542 -40.80 -12.93 17.06
C LYS A 542 -39.57 -13.66 17.58
N ASP A 543 -39.76 -14.80 18.21
CA ASP A 543 -38.64 -15.69 18.54
C ASP A 543 -38.46 -16.70 17.41
N SER A 544 -37.38 -16.57 16.64
CA SER A 544 -37.01 -17.56 15.63
C SER A 544 -36.26 -18.70 16.32
N CYS A 545 -36.84 -19.89 16.32
CA CYS A 545 -36.16 -21.09 16.80
C CYS A 545 -36.00 -22.07 15.64
N TYR A 546 -34.78 -22.58 15.45
CA TYR A 546 -34.47 -23.53 14.39
C TYR A 546 -34.97 -24.93 14.74
N ASP A 547 -35.62 -25.62 13.81
CA ASP A 547 -36.03 -27.01 14.02
C ASP A 547 -34.81 -27.93 14.02
N LYS A 548 -34.41 -28.38 15.22
CA LYS A 548 -33.26 -29.28 15.42
C LYS A 548 -33.40 -30.58 14.62
N LYS A 549 -34.62 -31.08 14.38
CA LYS A 549 -34.84 -32.30 13.58
C LYS A 549 -34.62 -32.05 12.09
N ALA A 550 -34.96 -30.86 11.60
CA ALA A 550 -34.74 -30.47 10.20
C ALA A 550 -33.26 -30.24 9.88
N ILE A 551 -32.50 -29.66 10.82
CA ILE A 551 -31.04 -29.50 10.70
C ILE A 551 -30.32 -30.85 10.59
N VAL A 552 -30.71 -31.81 11.43
CA VAL A 552 -30.17 -33.18 11.38
C VAL A 552 -30.50 -33.84 10.03
N LYS A 553 -31.73 -33.67 9.53
CA LYS A 553 -32.16 -34.20 8.22
C LYS A 553 -31.42 -33.57 7.03
N PHE A 554 -30.99 -32.32 7.16
CA PHE A 554 -30.19 -31.61 6.15
C PHE A 554 -28.73 -32.09 6.12
N PHE A 555 -28.08 -32.25 7.28
CA PHE A 555 -26.75 -32.86 7.34
C PHE A 555 -26.77 -34.31 6.81
N LEU A 556 -27.83 -35.07 7.12
CA LEU A 556 -28.13 -36.37 6.52
C LEU A 556 -28.43 -36.32 5.02
N LYS A 557 -28.78 -35.17 4.42
CA LYS A 557 -28.92 -35.02 2.96
C LYS A 557 -27.61 -34.57 2.31
N LEU A 558 -26.81 -33.75 2.99
CA LEU A 558 -25.52 -33.27 2.51
C LEU A 558 -24.48 -34.40 2.46
N LEU A 559 -24.51 -35.30 3.45
CA LEU A 559 -23.80 -36.57 3.46
C LEU A 559 -24.20 -37.50 2.30
N PHE A 560 -25.34 -37.25 1.64
CA PHE A 560 -25.89 -38.11 0.59
C PHE A 560 -26.00 -37.45 -0.80
N LYS A 561 -25.44 -36.24 -1.01
CA LYS A 561 -25.32 -35.62 -2.34
C LYS A 561 -24.01 -36.00 -3.06
N PRO A 562 -24.03 -36.55 -4.29
CA PRO A 562 -22.81 -36.73 -5.10
C PRO A 562 -22.22 -35.37 -5.50
N PRO A 563 -20.89 -35.12 -5.43
CA PRO A 563 -19.78 -36.06 -5.22
C PRO A 563 -19.28 -36.18 -3.76
N VAL A 564 -19.81 -35.40 -2.82
CA VAL A 564 -19.39 -35.39 -1.40
C VAL A 564 -19.80 -36.70 -0.70
N CYS A 565 -20.97 -37.22 -1.03
CA CYS A 565 -21.46 -38.51 -0.57
C CYS A 565 -20.53 -39.67 -0.94
N PHE A 566 -20.07 -39.71 -2.19
CA PHE A 566 -19.22 -40.80 -2.64
C PHE A 566 -17.87 -40.79 -1.91
N ALA A 567 -17.22 -39.63 -1.79
CA ALA A 567 -15.94 -39.52 -1.07
C ALA A 567 -16.06 -39.82 0.43
N VAL A 568 -17.12 -39.33 1.09
CA VAL A 568 -17.32 -39.52 2.54
C VAL A 568 -17.76 -40.95 2.85
N TRP A 569 -18.69 -41.53 2.08
CA TRP A 569 -19.10 -42.93 2.28
C TRP A 569 -18.03 -43.92 1.86
N LEU A 570 -17.22 -43.62 0.84
CA LEU A 570 -16.08 -44.47 0.49
C LEU A 570 -14.99 -44.39 1.56
N ALA A 571 -14.74 -43.22 2.16
CA ALA A 571 -13.83 -43.07 3.29
C ALA A 571 -14.36 -43.77 4.57
N ILE A 572 -15.65 -43.67 4.87
CA ILE A 572 -16.28 -44.35 6.01
C ILE A 572 -16.33 -45.86 5.77
N ALA A 573 -16.65 -46.33 4.57
CA ALA A 573 -16.64 -47.75 4.23
C ALA A 573 -15.23 -48.34 4.28
N PHE A 574 -14.21 -47.61 3.81
CA PHE A 574 -12.81 -48.01 3.98
C PHE A 574 -12.41 -48.03 5.45
N PHE A 575 -12.82 -47.03 6.23
CA PHE A 575 -12.53 -46.95 7.67
C PHE A 575 -13.20 -48.10 8.43
N CYS A 576 -14.48 -48.39 8.18
CA CYS A 576 -15.20 -49.50 8.81
C CYS A 576 -14.67 -50.87 8.36
N GLY A 577 -14.36 -51.05 7.08
CA GLY A 577 -13.76 -52.28 6.56
C GLY A 577 -12.38 -52.55 7.16
N MET A 578 -11.59 -51.50 7.38
CA MET A 578 -10.27 -51.59 8.01
C MET A 578 -10.36 -51.83 9.52
N VAL A 579 -11.26 -51.13 10.23
CA VAL A 579 -11.52 -51.41 11.66
C VAL A 579 -11.96 -52.87 11.84
N TYR A 580 -12.81 -53.39 10.95
CA TYR A 580 -13.22 -54.79 10.95
C TYR A 580 -12.03 -55.75 10.71
N TYR A 581 -11.13 -55.43 9.78
CA TYR A 581 -9.96 -56.26 9.48
C TYR A 581 -8.87 -56.21 10.58
N THR A 582 -8.76 -55.09 11.29
CA THR A 582 -7.73 -54.83 12.31
C THR A 582 -8.16 -55.15 13.73
N ALA A 583 -9.47 -55.22 14.00
CA ALA A 583 -10.00 -55.63 15.29
C ALA A 583 -9.87 -57.14 15.56
N GLY A 584 -9.40 -57.95 14.59
CA GLY A 584 -9.14 -59.37 14.78
C GLY A 584 -10.33 -60.07 15.45
N PHE A 585 -11.53 -60.01 14.85
CA PHE A 585 -12.54 -61.02 15.14
C PHE A 585 -12.07 -62.34 14.53
N THR A 586 -11.13 -63.00 15.20
CA THR A 586 -11.10 -64.45 15.24
C THR A 586 -12.39 -64.88 15.93
N LEU A 587 -13.35 -65.31 15.11
CA LEU A 587 -14.44 -66.16 15.58
C LEU A 587 -13.79 -67.46 16.03
N ASP A 588 -13.55 -67.59 17.34
CA ASP A 588 -13.58 -68.88 18.01
C ASP A 588 -15.05 -69.28 18.26
#